data_AF-A0A8T3QBD1-F1
#
_entry.id   AF-A0A8T3QBD1-F1
#
_cell.length_a   1.000
_cell.length_b   1.000
_cell.length_c   1.000
_cell.angle_alpha   90.00
_cell.angle_beta   90.00
_cell.angle_gamma   90.00
#
_symmetry.space_group_name_H-M   'P 1'
#
loop_
_entity.id
_entity.type
_entity.pdbx_description
1 polymer ?
#
loop_
_entity_poly.entity_id
_entity_poly.type
_entity_poly.pdbx_seq_one_letter_code
_entity_poly.pdbx_strand_id
1 'polypeptide(L)'
;MNLPKGRKIIFSFQEAAGKYLERQLLENARNLKAKIYQLRLHLIPFFSELPLNKISSFDVERYKKFRLDNKVRPTTVNRELAVLSHLFTKAIE
;
A
#
# COMPACT_ATOMS: atom_id res chain seq x y z
N MET A 1 32.61 -15.24 -9.30
CA MET A 1 32.36 -14.21 -8.27
C MET A 1 31.11 -14.58 -7.49
N ASN A 2 31.25 -14.70 -6.17
CA ASN A 2 30.24 -15.24 -5.25
C ASN A 2 29.14 -14.20 -5.01
N LEU A 3 27.90 -14.44 -5.46
CA LEU A 3 26.77 -13.56 -5.14
C LEU A 3 26.39 -13.75 -3.66
N PRO A 4 26.20 -12.67 -2.88
CA PRO A 4 25.68 -12.80 -1.53
C PRO A 4 24.22 -13.28 -1.58
N LYS A 5 24.01 -14.56 -1.23
CA LYS A 5 22.70 -15.16 -0.98
C LYS A 5 21.98 -14.34 0.10
N GLY A 6 20.82 -13.78 -0.23
CA GLY A 6 19.83 -13.37 0.77
C GLY A 6 19.69 -11.89 1.11
N ARG A 7 20.01 -10.95 0.21
CA ARG A 7 19.53 -9.57 0.42
C ARG A 7 18.00 -9.55 0.26
N LYS A 8 17.26 -9.60 1.38
CA LYS A 8 15.82 -9.29 1.42
C LYS A 8 15.66 -7.93 0.75
N ILE A 9 15.11 -7.89 -0.46
CA ILE A 9 14.87 -6.62 -1.15
C ILE A 9 13.80 -5.90 -0.35
N ILE A 10 14.21 -4.83 0.34
CA ILE A 10 13.31 -3.99 1.11
C ILE A 10 12.65 -3.05 0.11
N PHE A 11 11.44 -3.38 -0.34
CA PHE A 11 10.67 -2.48 -1.19
C PHE A 11 10.13 -1.31 -0.36
N SER A 12 10.22 -0.11 -0.92
CA SER A 12 9.39 1.01 -0.48
C SER A 12 7.91 0.72 -0.71
N PHE A 13 7.04 1.44 -0.02
CA PHE A 13 5.61 1.33 -0.22
C PHE A 13 5.21 1.63 -1.67
N GLN A 14 5.82 2.64 -2.28
CA GLN A 14 5.57 3.01 -3.67
C GLN A 14 5.90 1.86 -4.64
N GLU A 15 7.08 1.25 -4.49
CA GLU A 15 7.48 0.12 -5.33
C GLU A 15 6.56 -1.09 -5.14
N ALA A 16 6.20 -1.38 -3.90
CA ALA A 16 5.27 -2.46 -3.57
C ALA A 16 3.88 -2.22 -4.16
N ALA A 17 3.38 -0.98 -4.07
CA ALA A 17 2.11 -0.59 -4.65
C ALA A 17 2.11 -0.71 -6.18
N GLY A 18 3.22 -0.35 -6.84
CA GLY A 18 3.40 -0.56 -8.27
C GLY A 18 3.26 -2.02 -8.66
N LYS A 19 4.05 -2.90 -8.03
CA LYS A 19 4.01 -4.35 -8.27
C LYS A 19 2.65 -4.97 -7.96
N TYR A 20 2.01 -4.51 -6.88
CA TYR A 20 0.66 -4.94 -6.51
C TYR A 20 -0.36 -4.59 -7.61
N LEU A 21 -0.31 -3.37 -8.14
CA LEU A 21 -1.22 -2.95 -9.21
C LEU A 21 -0.99 -3.72 -10.51
N GLU A 22 0.27 -4.00 -10.86
CA GLU A 22 0.61 -4.83 -12.03
C GLU A 22 0.03 -6.23 -11.91
N ARG A 23 0.20 -6.90 -10.75
CA ARG A 23 -0.40 -8.22 -10.48
C ARG A 23 -1.94 -8.18 -10.60
N GLN A 24 -2.58 -7.18 -10.01
CA GLN A 24 -4.05 -7.07 -10.02
C GLN A 24 -4.62 -6.77 -11.41
N LEU A 25 -3.85 -6.10 -12.27
CA LEU A 25 -4.20 -5.90 -13.68
C LEU A 25 -4.21 -7.23 -14.45
N LEU A 26 -3.21 -8.09 -14.21
CA LEU A 26 -3.14 -9.42 -14.81
C LEU A 26 -4.27 -10.34 -14.31
N GLU A 27 -4.64 -10.23 -13.03
CA GLU A 27 -5.69 -11.03 -12.41
C GLU A 27 -7.12 -10.57 -12.76
N ASN A 28 -7.28 -9.54 -13.61
CA ASN A 28 -8.58 -8.92 -13.93
C ASN A 28 -9.42 -8.60 -12.66
N ALA A 29 -8.76 -8.07 -11.62
CA ALA A 29 -9.38 -7.87 -10.33
C ALA A 29 -10.59 -6.91 -10.43
N ARG A 30 -11.71 -7.29 -9.81
CA ARG A 30 -12.87 -6.41 -9.67
C ARG A 30 -12.45 -5.14 -8.91
N ASN A 31 -13.02 -3.99 -9.31
CA ASN A 31 -12.78 -2.68 -8.69
C ASN A 31 -11.33 -2.15 -8.81
N LEU A 32 -10.55 -2.61 -9.80
CA LEU A 32 -9.17 -2.16 -10.02
C LEU A 32 -9.05 -0.63 -10.13
N LYS A 33 -9.97 0.05 -10.83
CA LYS A 33 -9.95 1.53 -10.96
C LYS A 33 -10.00 2.25 -9.61
N ALA A 34 -10.85 1.76 -8.69
CA ALA A 34 -10.96 2.34 -7.35
C ALA A 34 -9.68 2.11 -6.52
N LYS A 35 -9.09 0.91 -6.63
CA LYS A 35 -7.82 0.58 -5.97
C LYS A 35 -6.67 1.45 -6.48
N ILE A 36 -6.58 1.63 -7.79
CA ILE A 36 -5.59 2.52 -8.43
C ILE A 36 -5.74 3.94 -7.90
N TYR A 37 -6.97 4.47 -7.88
CA TYR A 37 -7.25 5.82 -7.37
C TYR A 37 -6.82 5.97 -5.90
N GLN A 38 -7.22 5.05 -5.03
CA GLN A 38 -6.89 5.07 -3.61
C GLN A 38 -5.38 4.99 -3.36
N LEU A 39 -4.68 4.10 -4.09
CA LEU A 39 -3.24 3.96 -3.98
C LEU A 39 -2.53 5.22 -4.46
N ARG A 40 -2.83 5.69 -5.68
CA ARG A 40 -2.09 6.81 -6.29
C ARG A 40 -2.33 8.15 -5.60
N LEU A 41 -3.54 8.42 -5.12
CA LEU A 41 -3.88 9.74 -4.59
C LEU A 41 -3.78 9.86 -3.08
N HIS A 42 -3.78 8.74 -2.35
CA HIS A 42 -3.89 8.80 -0.88
C HIS A 42 -2.81 7.98 -0.19
N LEU A 43 -2.69 6.68 -0.53
CA LEU A 43 -1.73 5.81 0.16
C LEU A 43 -0.28 6.07 -0.27
N ILE A 44 -0.01 6.17 -1.57
CA ILE A 44 1.35 6.43 -2.09
C ILE A 44 1.85 7.81 -1.64
N PRO A 45 1.10 8.92 -1.71
CA PRO A 45 1.60 10.22 -1.23
C PRO A 45 1.91 10.25 0.28
N PHE A 46 1.21 9.43 1.08
CA PHE A 46 1.43 9.40 2.52
C PHE A 46 2.57 8.46 2.93
N PHE A 47 2.63 7.26 2.34
CA PHE A 47 3.61 6.24 2.71
C PHE A 47 4.86 6.23 1.80
N SER A 48 4.76 6.69 0.55
CA SER A 48 5.78 6.84 -0.49
C SER A 48 7.05 6.00 -0.29
N GLU A 49 8.11 6.61 0.24
CA GLU A 49 9.45 6.03 0.39
C GLU A 49 9.62 5.17 1.66
N LEU A 50 8.60 5.09 2.52
CA LEU A 50 8.66 4.24 3.71
C LEU A 50 8.83 2.77 3.30
N PRO A 51 9.86 2.10 3.81
CA PRO A 51 10.00 0.66 3.64
C PRO A 51 8.77 -0.09 4.15
N LEU A 52 8.28 -1.08 3.40
CA LEU A 52 7.11 -1.88 3.81
C LEU A 52 7.27 -2.46 5.23
N ASN A 53 8.47 -2.93 5.58
CA ASN A 53 8.78 -3.52 6.88
C ASN A 53 8.92 -2.48 8.02
N LYS A 54 8.90 -1.19 7.69
CA LYS A 54 8.93 -0.09 8.66
C LYS A 54 7.55 0.52 8.90
N ILE A 55 6.57 0.22 8.06
CA ILE A 55 5.19 0.66 8.28
C ILE A 55 4.61 -0.14 9.46
N SER A 56 4.37 0.56 10.55
CA SER A 56 3.80 -0.01 11.77
C SER A 56 2.29 0.27 11.86
N SER A 57 1.61 -0.39 12.79
CA SER A 57 0.21 -0.08 13.11
C SER A 57 0.01 1.38 13.54
N PHE A 58 1.04 2.01 14.13
CA PHE A 58 1.00 3.43 14.48
C PHE A 58 0.96 4.34 13.25
N ASP A 59 1.71 4.01 12.19
CA ASP A 59 1.68 4.75 10.93
C ASP A 59 0.31 4.62 10.23
N VAL A 60 -0.36 3.48 10.37
CA VAL A 60 -1.72 3.27 9.87
C VAL A 60 -2.74 4.13 10.64
N GLU A 61 -2.64 4.20 11.97
CA GLU A 61 -3.51 5.09 12.76
C GLU A 61 -3.23 6.57 12.44
N ARG A 62 -1.96 6.94 12.19
CA ARG A 62 -1.60 8.29 11.74
C ARG A 62 -2.24 8.63 10.40
N TYR A 63 -2.21 7.69 9.44
CA TYR A 63 -2.89 7.84 8.16
C TYR A 63 -4.40 8.01 8.34
N LYS A 64 -5.03 7.15 9.14
CA LYS A 64 -6.47 7.22 9.43
C LYS A 64 -6.85 8.58 10.02
N LYS A 65 -6.11 9.06 11.02
CA LYS A 65 -6.32 10.39 11.60
C LYS A 65 -6.16 11.48 10.56
N PHE A 66 -5.09 11.45 9.76
CA PHE A 66 -4.86 12.40 8.66
C PHE A 66 -6.06 12.47 7.70
N ARG A 67 -6.62 11.33 7.28
CA ARG A 67 -7.78 11.30 6.38
C ARG A 67 -9.06 11.85 7.04
N LEU A 68 -9.30 11.50 8.30
CA LEU A 68 -10.46 11.99 9.05
C LEU A 68 -10.38 13.50 9.30
N ASP A 69 -9.19 14.04 9.59
CA ASP A 69 -8.96 15.48 9.74
C ASP A 69 -9.26 16.24 8.44
N ASN A 70 -8.99 15.63 7.29
CA ASN A 70 -9.39 16.10 5.96
C ASN A 70 -10.89 15.88 5.64
N LYS A 71 -11.72 15.60 6.65
CA LYS A 71 -13.19 15.40 6.54
C LYS A 71 -13.60 14.27 5.59
N VAL A 72 -12.71 13.32 5.32
CA VAL A 72 -13.04 12.13 4.52
C VAL A 72 -13.98 11.23 5.33
N ARG A 73 -15.01 10.69 4.67
CA ARG A 73 -15.98 9.79 5.33
C ARG A 73 -15.26 8.55 5.89
N PRO A 74 -15.58 8.10 7.12
CA PRO A 74 -14.96 6.91 7.71
C PRO A 74 -15.08 5.66 6.83
N THR A 75 -16.19 5.52 6.10
CA THR A 75 -16.40 4.42 5.15
C THR A 75 -15.41 4.43 3.98
N THR A 76 -15.01 5.61 3.51
CA THR A 76 -13.99 5.76 2.46
C THR A 76 -12.61 5.41 3.01
N VAL A 77 -12.27 5.89 4.22
CA VAL A 77 -11.01 5.56 4.90
C VAL A 77 -10.90 4.04 5.12
N ASN A 78 -11.97 3.38 5.56
CA ASN A 78 -11.98 1.92 5.73
C ASN A 78 -11.73 1.16 4.41
N ARG A 79 -12.21 1.67 3.27
CA ARG A 79 -11.93 1.08 1.96
C ARG A 79 -10.45 1.23 1.58
N GLU A 80 -9.85 2.39 1.86
CA GLU A 80 -8.42 2.62 1.66
C GLU A 80 -7.58 1.68 2.54
N LEU A 81 -7.96 1.51 3.82
CA LEU A 81 -7.30 0.57 4.74
C LEU A 81 -7.44 -0.88 4.29
N ALA A 82 -8.57 -1.28 3.70
CA ALA A 82 -8.72 -2.61 3.13
C ALA A 82 -7.77 -2.85 1.94
N VAL A 83 -7.55 -1.84 1.09
CA VAL A 83 -6.55 -1.93 0.02
C VAL A 83 -5.14 -2.00 0.58
N LEU A 84 -4.83 -1.19 1.60
CA LEU A 84 -3.55 -1.22 2.29
C LEU A 84 -3.25 -2.62 2.87
N SER A 85 -4.21 -3.20 3.59
CA SER A 85 -4.08 -4.55 4.15
C SER A 85 -3.85 -5.61 3.08
N HIS A 86 -4.60 -5.55 1.97
CA HIS A 86 -4.47 -6.52 0.89
C HIS A 86 -3.11 -6.41 0.18
N LEU A 87 -2.61 -5.19 0.00
CA LEU A 87 -1.26 -4.95 -0.51
C LEU A 87 -0.21 -5.61 0.40
N PHE A 88 -0.30 -5.42 1.72
CA PHE A 88 0.62 -6.06 2.67
C PHE A 88 0.58 -7.59 2.59
N THR A 89 -0.62 -8.18 2.57
CA THR A 89 -0.76 -9.64 2.41
C THR A 89 -0.11 -10.12 1.12
N LYS A 90 -0.40 -9.46 -0.01
CA LYS A 90 0.11 -9.83 -1.34
C LYS A 90 1.59 -9.54 -1.56
N ALA A 91 2.18 -8.66 -0.74
CA ALA A 91 3.62 -8.37 -0.76
C ALA A 91 4.43 -9.36 0.08
N ILE A 92 3.79 -10.08 1.00
CA ILE A 92 4.40 -11.13 1.82
C ILE A 92 4.31 -12.50 1.11
N GLU A 93 3.27 -12.70 0.29
CA GLU A 93 3.11 -13.85 -0.63
C GLU A 93 4.09 -13.82 -1.82
#